data_AF-A0A955AAK8-F1
#
_entry.id   AF-A0A955AAK8-F1
#
_cell.length_a   1.000
_cell.length_b   1.000
_cell.length_c   1.000
_cell.angle_alpha   90.00
_cell.angle_beta   90.00
_cell.angle_gamma   90.00
#
_symmetry.space_group_name_H-M   'P 1'
#
loop_
_entity.id
_entity.type
_entity.pdbx_description
1 polymer ?
#
loop_
_entity_poly.entity_id
_entity_poly.type
_entity_poly.pdbx_seq_one_letter_code
_entity_poly.pdbx_strand_id
1 'polypeptide(L)'
;VLWVVGEREPSADGCRNLQILRECAQQVVPIVNIFEDPSLNPPLPRDEVAIEKVCLALKLQFADWFSPDVKEPLRISSKVILLETARSTPDMEVLECAGFPELTSLAERLRSTASGGSGEARLRRVCGAGTALGNKIGDATASLIASLDRWRPQYEGEKTQAYQRMDQIESVRDDVRGRVRSLARDRALRICKTVSRHGRNFVEDTLQLSNLNDIRTALSRNGKVKLEEKLKQRFVDEYLQLRQKPNWMDELARDYAEEVQHVVAPLWRQLLVKQPVAQSDAAGPQAATLEIGGLHDALVKAVLSVLERILGIVGVAALLAWIPGGQVVDAIGIVGLLIVSAVSDPLAGDRRRASERVRLQAEAQQYEIQNRLLEAGMAGNDVIEKEVRSVLGLEHERAVRNVKKLRQLRQDALECAEGARISVQAFDDVIRGAR
;
A
#
# COMPACT_ATOMS: atom_id res chain seq x y z
N VAL A 1 -22.42 -53.16 -12.57
CA VAL A 1 -22.17 -52.34 -13.77
C VAL A 1 -21.84 -53.24 -14.94
N LEU A 2 -22.46 -53.05 -16.11
CA LEU A 2 -21.98 -53.66 -17.36
C LEU A 2 -20.95 -52.70 -17.98
N TRP A 3 -19.71 -53.13 -18.12
CA TRP A 3 -18.64 -52.33 -18.72
C TRP A 3 -18.31 -52.87 -20.10
N VAL A 4 -18.79 -52.17 -21.13
CA VAL A 4 -18.58 -52.57 -22.52
C VAL A 4 -17.35 -51.87 -23.08
N VAL A 5 -16.42 -52.65 -23.60
CA VAL A 5 -15.22 -52.18 -24.31
C VAL A 5 -15.17 -52.81 -25.70
N GLY A 6 -14.53 -52.14 -26.65
CA GLY A 6 -14.31 -52.71 -27.98
C GLY A 6 -13.06 -53.60 -28.04
N GLU A 7 -12.66 -53.99 -29.25
CA GLU A 7 -11.40 -54.73 -29.52
C GLU A 7 -10.13 -53.86 -29.44
N ARG A 8 -10.18 -52.76 -28.71
CA ARG A 8 -9.03 -51.89 -28.42
C ARG A 8 -8.91 -51.69 -26.91
N GLU A 9 -7.70 -51.42 -26.45
CA GLU A 9 -7.47 -51.07 -25.05
C GLU A 9 -8.35 -49.87 -24.63
N PRO A 10 -8.94 -49.92 -23.41
CA PRO A 10 -9.81 -48.85 -22.94
C PRO A 10 -9.03 -47.53 -22.83
N SER A 11 -9.68 -46.43 -23.23
CA SER A 11 -9.09 -45.10 -23.11
C SER A 11 -8.88 -44.69 -21.64
N ALA A 12 -8.02 -43.69 -21.41
CA ALA A 12 -7.77 -43.14 -20.08
C ALA A 12 -9.06 -42.65 -19.39
N ASP A 13 -9.97 -42.05 -20.15
CA ASP A 13 -11.29 -41.62 -19.65
C ASP A 13 -12.19 -42.81 -19.28
N GLY A 14 -12.15 -43.89 -20.07
CA GLY A 14 -12.83 -45.14 -19.76
C GLY A 14 -12.35 -45.77 -18.45
N CYS A 15 -11.05 -45.72 -18.19
CA CYS A 15 -10.45 -46.20 -16.94
C CYS A 15 -10.81 -45.30 -15.74
N ARG A 16 -10.79 -43.97 -15.92
CA ARG A 16 -11.16 -42.99 -14.87
C ARG A 16 -12.62 -43.12 -14.44
N ASN A 17 -13.53 -43.31 -15.40
CA ASN A 17 -14.95 -43.54 -15.09
C ASN A 17 -15.15 -44.80 -14.27
N LEU A 18 -14.38 -45.84 -14.53
CA LEU A 18 -14.49 -47.09 -13.81
C LEU A 18 -13.92 -47.01 -12.39
N GLN A 19 -12.88 -46.19 -12.16
CA GLN A 19 -12.38 -45.88 -10.83
C GLN A 19 -13.44 -45.18 -9.95
N ILE A 20 -14.22 -44.24 -10.52
CA ILE A 20 -15.34 -43.59 -9.83
C ILE A 20 -16.43 -44.61 -9.47
N LEU A 21 -16.75 -45.53 -10.39
CA LEU A 21 -17.77 -46.56 -10.18
C LEU A 21 -17.36 -47.59 -9.10
N ARG A 22 -16.06 -47.84 -8.94
CA ARG A 22 -15.50 -48.68 -7.87
C ARG A 22 -15.71 -48.07 -6.49
N GLU A 23 -15.51 -46.78 -6.33
CA GLU A 23 -15.70 -46.07 -5.05
C GLU A 23 -17.17 -46.13 -4.56
N CYS A 24 -18.11 -46.40 -5.47
CA CYS A 24 -19.54 -46.56 -5.18
C CYS A 24 -19.98 -48.01 -4.87
N ALA A 25 -19.05 -48.93 -4.62
CA ALA A 25 -19.28 -50.31 -4.18
C ALA A 25 -20.05 -51.21 -5.17
N GLN A 26 -19.84 -51.04 -6.48
CA GLN A 26 -20.48 -51.90 -7.49
C GLN A 26 -19.51 -52.92 -8.10
N GLN A 27 -20.00 -54.15 -8.27
CA GLN A 27 -19.36 -55.20 -9.06
C GLN A 27 -19.42 -54.87 -10.56
N VAL A 28 -18.32 -55.09 -11.29
CA VAL A 28 -18.24 -54.83 -12.74
C VAL A 28 -18.30 -56.14 -13.52
N VAL A 29 -19.10 -56.18 -14.59
CA VAL A 29 -19.08 -57.27 -15.56
C VAL A 29 -18.48 -56.74 -16.86
N PRO A 30 -17.23 -57.11 -17.18
CA PRO A 30 -16.57 -56.71 -18.43
C PRO A 30 -17.18 -57.45 -19.63
N ILE A 31 -17.48 -56.69 -20.69
CA ILE A 31 -17.98 -57.19 -21.97
C ILE A 31 -17.07 -56.63 -23.07
N VAL A 32 -16.43 -57.51 -23.84
CA VAL A 32 -15.72 -57.17 -25.08
C VAL A 32 -16.73 -57.28 -26.21
N ASN A 33 -17.09 -56.14 -26.78
CA ASN A 33 -17.91 -56.08 -27.98
C ASN A 33 -17.04 -56.30 -29.21
N ILE A 34 -17.31 -57.39 -29.91
CA ILE A 34 -16.60 -57.82 -31.11
C ILE A 34 -17.08 -56.99 -32.30
N PHE A 35 -16.14 -56.40 -33.03
CA PHE A 35 -16.37 -55.56 -34.19
C PHE A 35 -16.37 -56.38 -35.48
N GLU A 36 -17.18 -57.44 -35.53
CA GLU A 36 -17.46 -58.14 -36.77
C GLU A 36 -18.76 -57.63 -37.40
N ASP A 37 -18.78 -57.53 -38.72
CA ASP A 37 -19.98 -57.13 -39.46
C ASP A 37 -20.09 -57.92 -40.77
N PRO A 38 -20.88 -59.00 -40.77
CA PRO A 38 -21.10 -59.82 -41.97
C PRO A 38 -21.95 -59.12 -43.04
N SER A 39 -22.54 -57.95 -42.75
CA SER A 39 -23.38 -57.20 -43.69
C SER A 39 -22.62 -56.22 -44.59
N LEU A 40 -21.32 -55.99 -44.32
CA LEU A 40 -20.47 -55.09 -45.13
C LEU A 40 -19.95 -55.78 -46.40
N ASN A 41 -19.51 -54.98 -47.37
CA ASN A 41 -18.81 -55.46 -48.57
C ASN A 41 -17.47 -54.70 -48.76
N PRO A 42 -16.30 -55.32 -48.48
CA PRO A 42 -16.16 -56.69 -47.99
C PRO A 42 -16.65 -56.85 -46.53
N PRO A 43 -17.09 -58.05 -46.12
CA PRO A 43 -17.46 -58.33 -44.73
C PRO A 43 -16.29 -58.04 -43.79
N LEU A 44 -16.57 -57.47 -42.63
CA LEU A 44 -15.55 -57.22 -41.62
C LEU A 44 -15.39 -58.51 -40.77
N PRO A 45 -14.26 -59.23 -40.88
CA PRO A 45 -14.07 -60.49 -40.20
C PRO A 45 -13.78 -60.26 -38.71
N ARG A 46 -14.06 -61.29 -37.92
CA ARG A 46 -13.71 -61.37 -36.51
C ARG A 46 -12.19 -61.46 -36.32
N ASP A 47 -11.63 -60.59 -35.50
CA ASP A 47 -10.20 -60.58 -35.16
C ASP A 47 -9.96 -61.25 -33.79
N GLU A 48 -9.80 -62.57 -33.80
CA GLU A 48 -9.55 -63.34 -32.56
C GLU A 48 -8.28 -62.90 -31.83
N VAL A 49 -7.26 -62.44 -32.55
CA VAL A 49 -5.99 -61.99 -31.93
C VAL A 49 -6.20 -60.70 -31.15
N ALA A 50 -6.95 -59.74 -31.71
CA ALA A 50 -7.30 -58.50 -31.02
C ALA A 50 -8.21 -58.77 -29.81
N ILE A 51 -9.20 -59.65 -29.95
CA ILE A 51 -10.13 -60.04 -28.87
C ILE A 51 -9.37 -60.68 -27.71
N GLU A 52 -8.47 -61.64 -27.99
CA GLU A 52 -7.66 -62.29 -26.96
C GLU A 52 -6.73 -61.31 -26.26
N LYS A 53 -6.09 -60.40 -27.02
CA LYS A 53 -5.20 -59.38 -26.46
C LYS A 53 -5.94 -58.45 -25.50
N VAL A 54 -7.13 -57.97 -25.87
CA VAL A 54 -7.95 -57.12 -24.99
C VAL A 54 -8.45 -57.91 -23.79
N CYS A 55 -8.96 -59.13 -23.98
CA CYS A 55 -9.40 -59.99 -22.87
C CYS A 55 -8.27 -60.20 -21.84
N LEU A 56 -7.04 -60.47 -22.32
CA LEU A 56 -5.88 -60.64 -21.46
C LEU A 56 -5.50 -59.34 -20.76
N ALA A 57 -5.49 -58.21 -21.47
CA ALA A 57 -5.21 -56.90 -20.87
C ALA A 57 -6.21 -56.56 -19.76
N LEU A 58 -7.51 -56.80 -19.98
CA LEU A 58 -8.54 -56.58 -18.98
C LEU A 58 -8.37 -57.48 -17.76
N LYS A 59 -8.04 -58.76 -17.96
CA LYS A 59 -7.76 -59.69 -16.85
C LYS A 59 -6.55 -59.24 -16.03
N LEU A 60 -5.45 -58.90 -16.70
CA LEU A 60 -4.21 -58.52 -16.00
C LEU A 60 -4.32 -57.20 -15.24
N GLN A 61 -5.03 -56.22 -15.79
CA GLN A 61 -5.08 -54.88 -15.24
C GLN A 61 -6.29 -54.63 -14.33
N PHE A 62 -7.39 -55.37 -14.54
CA PHE A 62 -8.70 -55.04 -13.96
C PHE A 62 -9.46 -56.23 -13.36
N ALA A 63 -8.86 -57.44 -13.26
CA ALA A 63 -9.55 -58.59 -12.67
C ALA A 63 -10.05 -58.33 -11.25
N ASP A 64 -9.30 -57.57 -10.44
CA ASP A 64 -9.70 -57.17 -9.08
C ASP A 64 -10.99 -56.35 -9.03
N TRP A 65 -11.44 -55.83 -10.17
CA TRP A 65 -12.64 -55.01 -10.29
C TRP A 65 -13.86 -55.80 -10.77
N PHE A 66 -13.67 -57.04 -11.23
CA PHE A 66 -14.75 -57.86 -11.75
C PHE A 66 -15.65 -58.37 -10.63
N SER A 67 -16.89 -58.70 -10.98
CA SER A 67 -17.75 -59.46 -10.09
C SER A 67 -17.09 -60.81 -9.73
N PRO A 68 -17.17 -61.29 -8.48
CA PRO A 68 -16.60 -62.58 -8.07
C PRO A 68 -17.04 -63.77 -8.94
N ASP A 69 -18.24 -63.67 -9.51
CA ASP A 69 -18.84 -64.70 -10.36
C ASP A 69 -18.38 -64.63 -11.83
N VAL A 70 -17.54 -63.64 -12.18
CA VAL A 70 -17.06 -63.39 -13.54
C VAL A 70 -15.55 -63.57 -13.57
N LYS A 71 -15.11 -64.73 -14.07
CA LYS A 71 -13.69 -65.06 -14.21
C LYS A 71 -13.07 -64.50 -15.48
N GLU A 72 -13.88 -64.27 -16.52
CA GLU A 72 -13.43 -63.81 -17.82
C GLU A 72 -14.38 -62.76 -18.42
N PRO A 73 -13.86 -61.82 -19.23
CA PRO A 73 -14.71 -60.94 -20.04
C PRO A 73 -15.62 -61.72 -20.97
N LEU A 74 -16.90 -61.30 -21.03
CA LEU A 74 -17.84 -61.84 -22.01
C LEU A 74 -17.47 -61.35 -23.40
N ARG A 75 -17.46 -62.25 -24.37
CA ARG A 75 -17.15 -61.97 -25.78
C ARG A 75 -18.46 -61.91 -26.54
N ILE A 76 -18.91 -60.72 -26.92
CA ILE A 76 -20.24 -60.49 -27.48
C ILE A 76 -20.14 -59.86 -28.86
N SER A 77 -20.70 -60.52 -29.86
CA SER A 77 -20.83 -59.97 -31.21
C SER A 77 -22.20 -59.33 -31.38
N SER A 78 -22.38 -58.12 -30.84
CA SER A 78 -23.70 -57.46 -30.79
C SER A 78 -24.35 -57.29 -32.16
N LYS A 79 -23.55 -57.03 -33.21
CA LYS A 79 -24.03 -56.89 -34.59
C LYS A 79 -24.52 -58.22 -35.17
N VAL A 80 -23.81 -59.32 -34.93
CA VAL A 80 -24.22 -60.67 -35.38
C VAL A 80 -25.49 -61.10 -34.66
N ILE A 81 -25.54 -60.94 -33.33
CA ILE A 81 -26.75 -61.22 -32.54
C ILE A 81 -27.94 -60.45 -33.11
N LEU A 82 -27.78 -59.14 -33.36
CA LEU A 82 -28.84 -58.30 -33.90
C LEU A 82 -29.33 -58.79 -35.27
N LEU A 83 -28.42 -59.14 -36.17
CA LEU A 83 -28.76 -59.60 -37.52
C LEU A 83 -29.41 -60.99 -37.50
N GLU A 84 -28.92 -61.90 -36.66
CA GLU A 84 -29.40 -63.27 -36.58
C GLU A 84 -30.76 -63.37 -35.90
N THR A 85 -30.97 -62.63 -34.80
CA THR A 85 -32.28 -62.55 -34.13
C THR A 85 -33.37 -61.90 -34.98
N ALA A 86 -33.01 -61.10 -35.98
CA ALA A 86 -33.95 -60.47 -36.91
C ALA A 86 -34.42 -61.41 -38.04
N ARG A 87 -33.85 -62.61 -38.18
CA ARG A 87 -34.28 -63.60 -39.18
C ARG A 87 -35.58 -64.28 -38.77
N SER A 88 -36.34 -64.75 -39.76
CA SER A 88 -37.57 -65.53 -39.53
C SER A 88 -37.32 -66.86 -38.82
N THR A 89 -36.12 -67.41 -39.00
CA THR A 89 -35.60 -68.59 -38.31
C THR A 89 -34.16 -68.31 -37.90
N PRO A 90 -33.91 -67.83 -36.66
CA PRO A 90 -32.56 -67.57 -36.17
C PRO A 90 -31.76 -68.86 -36.06
N ASP A 91 -30.51 -68.83 -36.48
CA ASP A 91 -29.57 -69.93 -36.26
C ASP A 91 -28.98 -69.87 -34.84
N MET A 92 -29.29 -70.89 -34.05
CA MET A 92 -28.84 -70.96 -32.65
C MET A 92 -27.34 -71.19 -32.53
N GLU A 93 -26.69 -71.89 -33.48
CA GLU A 93 -25.25 -72.12 -33.44
C GLU A 93 -24.49 -70.79 -33.67
N VAL A 94 -25.01 -69.94 -34.56
CA VAL A 94 -24.49 -68.59 -34.80
C VAL A 94 -24.67 -67.70 -33.56
N LEU A 95 -25.84 -67.76 -32.92
CA LEU A 95 -26.12 -67.01 -31.69
C LEU A 95 -25.25 -67.46 -30.50
N GLU A 96 -24.98 -68.75 -30.38
CA GLU A 96 -24.05 -69.31 -29.39
C GLU A 96 -22.63 -68.78 -29.62
N CYS A 97 -22.13 -68.83 -30.86
CA CYS A 97 -20.79 -68.31 -31.20
C CYS A 97 -20.67 -66.79 -31.00
N ALA A 98 -21.78 -66.07 -31.10
CA ALA A 98 -21.87 -64.63 -30.88
C ALA A 98 -22.00 -64.24 -29.38
N GLY A 99 -22.15 -65.22 -28.47
CA GLY A 99 -22.23 -65.02 -27.02
C GLY A 99 -23.62 -64.65 -26.49
N PHE A 100 -24.68 -64.96 -27.24
CA PHE A 100 -26.06 -64.64 -26.85
C PHE A 100 -26.55 -65.35 -25.56
N PRO A 101 -26.25 -66.66 -25.33
CA PRO A 101 -26.66 -67.35 -24.09
C PRO A 101 -26.05 -66.74 -22.83
N GLU A 102 -24.79 -66.32 -22.88
CA GLU A 102 -24.08 -65.71 -21.75
C GLU A 102 -24.68 -64.34 -21.40
N LEU A 103 -25.04 -63.56 -22.43
CA LEU A 103 -25.68 -62.26 -22.26
C LEU A 103 -27.09 -62.38 -21.65
N THR A 104 -27.88 -63.34 -22.12
CA THR A 104 -29.24 -63.58 -21.62
C THR A 104 -29.22 -64.12 -20.19
N SER A 105 -28.34 -65.08 -19.88
CA SER A 105 -28.11 -65.57 -18.52
C SER A 105 -27.66 -64.45 -17.57
N LEU A 106 -26.79 -63.55 -18.02
CA LEU A 106 -26.41 -62.37 -17.25
C LEU A 106 -27.60 -61.44 -16.99
N ALA A 107 -28.41 -61.16 -18.02
CA ALA A 107 -29.58 -60.31 -17.90
C ALA A 107 -30.63 -60.87 -16.93
N GLU A 108 -30.88 -62.18 -16.97
CA GLU A 108 -31.80 -62.86 -16.06
C GLU A 108 -31.31 -62.85 -14.61
N ARG A 109 -30.00 -63.08 -14.39
CA ARG A 109 -29.38 -62.94 -13.06
C ARG A 109 -29.56 -61.53 -12.54
N LEU A 110 -29.19 -60.51 -13.31
CA LEU A 110 -29.37 -59.10 -12.91
C LEU A 110 -30.83 -58.77 -12.60
N ARG A 111 -31.77 -59.31 -13.39
CA ARG A 111 -33.22 -59.13 -13.16
C ARG A 111 -33.67 -59.79 -11.85
N SER A 112 -33.20 -61.00 -11.55
CA SER A 112 -33.52 -61.73 -10.31
C SER A 112 -32.93 -61.06 -9.06
N THR A 113 -31.73 -60.48 -9.17
CA THR A 113 -31.11 -59.71 -8.07
C THR A 113 -31.84 -58.39 -7.83
N ALA A 114 -32.38 -57.77 -8.88
CA ALA A 114 -33.14 -56.52 -8.78
C ALA A 114 -34.53 -56.69 -8.14
N SER A 115 -35.15 -57.89 -8.20
CA SER A 115 -36.48 -58.16 -7.65
C SER A 115 -36.47 -58.70 -6.21
N GLY A 116 -35.32 -59.14 -5.67
CA GLY A 116 -35.23 -59.84 -4.37
C GLY A 116 -34.92 -59.01 -3.10
N GLY A 117 -34.66 -57.70 -3.18
CA GLY A 117 -34.28 -56.90 -1.99
C GLY A 117 -33.88 -55.44 -2.25
N SER A 118 -34.38 -54.87 -3.35
CA SER A 118 -33.76 -53.73 -4.03
C SER A 118 -33.98 -52.36 -3.39
N GLY A 119 -35.12 -52.11 -2.75
CA GLY A 119 -35.44 -50.80 -2.17
C GLY A 119 -34.51 -50.41 -1.02
N GLU A 120 -34.38 -51.28 -0.03
CA GLU A 120 -33.61 -51.03 1.18
C GLU A 120 -32.10 -50.97 0.90
N ALA A 121 -31.57 -51.88 0.07
CA ALA A 121 -30.16 -51.87 -0.32
C ALA A 121 -29.79 -50.65 -1.19
N ARG A 122 -30.72 -50.15 -2.01
CA ARG A 122 -30.55 -48.90 -2.76
C ARG A 122 -30.61 -47.69 -1.84
N LEU A 123 -31.55 -47.66 -0.90
CA LEU A 123 -31.68 -46.61 0.12
C LEU A 123 -30.40 -46.51 0.97
N ARG A 124 -29.89 -47.64 1.48
CA ARG A 124 -28.63 -47.69 2.24
C ARG A 124 -27.44 -47.16 1.45
N ARG A 125 -27.33 -47.45 0.15
CA ARG A 125 -26.25 -46.94 -0.70
C ARG A 125 -26.34 -45.42 -0.91
N VAL A 126 -27.54 -44.90 -1.18
CA VAL A 126 -27.76 -43.47 -1.37
C VAL A 126 -27.51 -42.70 -0.07
N CYS A 127 -28.09 -43.16 1.05
CA CYS A 127 -27.87 -42.55 2.34
C CYS A 127 -26.40 -42.66 2.78
N GLY A 128 -25.74 -43.81 2.57
CA GLY A 128 -24.31 -43.97 2.87
C GLY A 128 -23.41 -43.05 2.06
N ALA A 129 -23.71 -42.82 0.78
CA ALA A 129 -23.02 -41.83 -0.04
C ALA A 129 -23.29 -40.39 0.45
N GLY A 130 -24.52 -40.10 0.87
CA GLY A 130 -24.91 -38.82 1.48
C GLY A 130 -24.17 -38.53 2.78
N THR A 131 -24.14 -39.49 3.71
CA THR A 131 -23.37 -39.43 4.97
C THR A 131 -21.88 -39.24 4.69
N ALA A 132 -21.30 -40.00 3.75
CA ALA A 132 -19.89 -39.87 3.38
C ALA A 132 -19.55 -38.49 2.80
N LEU A 133 -20.40 -37.93 1.94
CA LEU A 133 -20.22 -36.59 1.40
C LEU A 133 -20.38 -35.52 2.49
N GLY A 134 -21.39 -35.64 3.35
CA GLY A 134 -21.61 -34.73 4.47
C GLY A 134 -20.43 -34.70 5.44
N ASN A 135 -19.85 -35.87 5.76
CA ASN A 135 -18.64 -35.95 6.57
C ASN A 135 -17.43 -35.29 5.89
N LYS A 136 -17.21 -35.54 4.58
CA LYS A 136 -16.13 -34.87 3.82
C LYS A 136 -16.28 -33.35 3.82
N ILE A 137 -17.50 -32.83 3.67
CA ILE A 137 -17.78 -31.39 3.75
C ILE A 137 -17.49 -30.89 5.18
N GLY A 138 -17.92 -31.62 6.21
CA GLY A 138 -17.63 -31.32 7.61
C GLY A 138 -16.13 -31.21 7.89
N ASP A 139 -15.35 -32.20 7.46
CA ASP A 139 -13.89 -32.25 7.65
C ASP A 139 -13.18 -31.10 6.91
N ALA A 140 -13.55 -30.86 5.65
CA ALA A 140 -12.99 -29.76 4.86
C ALA A 140 -13.29 -28.39 5.50
N THR A 141 -14.50 -28.23 6.04
CA THR A 141 -14.94 -27.00 6.69
C THR A 141 -14.25 -26.80 8.04
N ALA A 142 -14.06 -27.85 8.83
CA ALA A 142 -13.30 -27.81 10.07
C ALA A 142 -11.83 -27.41 9.81
N SER A 143 -11.21 -27.96 8.76
CA SER A 143 -9.86 -27.59 8.33
C SER A 143 -9.77 -26.12 7.90
N LEU A 144 -10.79 -25.61 7.19
CA LEU A 144 -10.89 -24.20 6.82
C LEU A 144 -11.00 -23.30 8.06
N ILE A 145 -11.88 -23.63 9.02
CA ILE A 145 -12.04 -22.89 10.27
C ILE A 145 -10.72 -22.83 11.05
N ALA A 146 -10.03 -23.96 11.19
CA ALA A 146 -8.73 -24.00 11.87
C ALA A 146 -7.68 -23.10 11.18
N SER A 147 -7.69 -23.05 9.85
CA SER A 147 -6.79 -22.17 9.08
C SER A 147 -7.14 -20.69 9.26
N LEU A 148 -8.43 -20.35 9.26
CA LEU A 148 -8.92 -18.99 9.51
C LEU A 148 -8.60 -18.53 10.93
N ASP A 149 -8.77 -19.39 11.94
CA ASP A 149 -8.44 -19.10 13.33
C ASP A 149 -6.92 -18.91 13.53
N ARG A 150 -6.09 -19.61 12.73
CA ARG A 150 -4.63 -19.38 12.71
C ARG A 150 -4.23 -18.03 12.13
N TRP A 151 -4.91 -17.58 11.07
CA TRP A 151 -4.60 -16.29 10.42
C TRP A 151 -5.15 -15.09 11.18
N ARG A 152 -6.27 -15.25 11.90
CA ARG A 152 -6.90 -14.19 12.67
C ARG A 152 -5.95 -13.39 13.58
N PRO A 153 -5.16 -13.99 14.48
CA PRO A 153 -4.27 -13.23 15.35
C PRO A 153 -3.18 -12.46 14.59
N GLN A 154 -2.73 -12.97 13.44
CA GLN A 154 -1.78 -12.26 12.58
C GLN A 154 -2.39 -10.96 12.04
N TYR A 155 -3.59 -11.03 11.44
CA TYR A 155 -4.27 -9.85 10.90
C TYR A 155 -4.76 -8.88 12.00
N GLU A 156 -5.16 -9.39 13.18
CA GLU A 156 -5.46 -8.53 14.34
C GLU A 156 -4.20 -7.82 14.85
N GLY A 157 -3.03 -8.48 14.80
CA GLY A 157 -1.72 -7.89 15.06
C GLY A 157 -1.36 -6.80 14.06
N GLU A 158 -1.51 -7.06 12.76
CA GLU A 158 -1.31 -6.07 11.69
C GLU A 158 -2.21 -4.83 11.86
N LYS A 159 -3.50 -5.04 12.19
CA LYS A 159 -4.44 -3.95 12.50
C LYS A 159 -3.96 -3.10 13.67
N THR A 160 -3.47 -3.73 14.74
CA THR A 160 -2.96 -3.03 15.92
C THR A 160 -1.70 -2.25 15.60
N GLN A 161 -0.78 -2.82 14.83
CA GLN A 161 0.42 -2.13 14.36
C GLN A 161 0.09 -0.93 13.47
N ALA A 162 -0.89 -1.05 12.57
CA ALA A 162 -1.33 0.06 11.72
C ALA A 162 -1.89 1.22 12.56
N TYR A 163 -2.69 0.93 13.60
CA TYR A 163 -3.16 1.96 14.54
C TYR A 163 -1.99 2.63 15.28
N GLN A 164 -1.08 1.85 15.85
CA GLN A 164 0.07 2.39 16.57
C GLN A 164 0.95 3.29 15.69
N ARG A 165 1.07 2.97 14.39
CA ARG A 165 1.78 3.83 13.43
C ARG A 165 1.04 5.12 13.11
N MET A 166 -0.29 5.08 13.05
CA MET A 166 -1.09 6.30 12.92
C MET A 166 -0.93 7.22 14.13
N ASP A 167 -0.90 6.66 15.35
CA ASP A 167 -0.67 7.43 16.57
C ASP A 167 0.75 8.03 16.61
N GLN A 168 1.74 7.35 16.03
CA GLN A 168 3.12 7.84 15.93
C GLN A 168 3.28 9.08 15.03
N ILE A 169 2.30 9.40 14.17
CA ILE A 169 2.34 10.58 13.30
C ILE A 169 2.47 11.86 14.14
N GLU A 170 1.69 11.97 15.22
CA GLU A 170 1.71 13.15 16.09
C GLU A 170 3.06 13.30 16.81
N SER A 171 3.60 12.18 17.31
CA SER A 171 4.94 12.16 17.92
C SER A 171 6.03 12.61 16.95
N VAL A 172 6.01 12.11 15.71
CA VAL A 172 6.98 12.50 14.68
C VAL A 172 6.84 13.98 14.34
N ARG A 173 5.61 14.47 14.23
CA ARG A 173 5.33 15.89 13.96
C ARG A 173 5.89 16.80 15.06
N ASP A 174 5.71 16.44 16.32
CA ASP A 174 6.22 17.21 17.45
C ASP A 174 7.75 17.20 17.50
N ASP A 175 8.38 16.05 17.23
CA ASP A 175 9.84 15.93 17.13
C ASP A 175 10.41 16.78 16.00
N VAL A 176 9.80 16.73 14.81
CA VAL A 176 10.16 17.59 13.68
C VAL A 176 10.03 19.04 14.07
N ARG A 177 8.91 19.45 14.66
CA ARG A 177 8.67 20.84 15.07
C ARG A 177 9.71 21.31 16.09
N GLY A 178 10.08 20.47 17.04
CA GLY A 178 11.13 20.76 18.02
C GLY A 178 12.48 21.03 17.37
N ARG A 179 12.88 20.18 16.43
CA ARG A 179 14.18 20.30 15.72
C ARG A 179 14.19 21.48 14.75
N VAL A 180 13.13 21.67 13.95
CA VAL A 180 12.99 22.82 13.04
C VAL A 180 12.98 24.12 13.83
N ARG A 181 12.33 24.17 15.01
CA ARG A 181 12.36 25.35 15.90
C ARG A 181 13.78 25.71 16.34
N SER A 182 14.63 24.72 16.61
CA SER A 182 16.04 24.95 16.95
C SER A 182 16.80 25.54 15.76
N LEU A 183 16.65 24.95 14.56
CA LEU A 183 17.27 25.47 13.34
C LEU A 183 16.81 26.91 13.04
N ALA A 184 15.50 27.17 13.16
CA ALA A 184 14.92 28.50 12.97
C ALA A 184 15.49 29.52 13.95
N ARG A 185 15.73 29.13 15.22
CA ARG A 185 16.34 30.00 16.24
C ARG A 185 17.77 30.40 15.86
N ASP A 186 18.57 29.43 15.45
CA ASP A 186 19.97 29.63 15.07
C ASP A 186 20.07 30.50 13.82
N ARG A 187 19.22 30.27 12.82
CA ARG A 187 19.15 31.07 11.60
C ARG A 187 18.63 32.48 11.86
N ALA A 188 17.60 32.64 12.69
CA ALA A 188 17.13 33.97 13.12
C ALA A 188 18.25 34.78 13.79
N LEU A 189 19.04 34.15 14.68
CA LEU A 189 20.18 34.80 15.31
C LEU A 189 21.23 35.26 14.28
N ARG A 190 21.53 34.43 13.27
CA ARG A 190 22.45 34.80 12.18
C ARG A 190 21.93 36.00 11.39
N ILE A 191 20.65 36.00 11.02
CA ILE A 191 20.01 37.12 10.31
C ILE A 191 20.10 38.41 11.14
N CYS A 192 19.70 38.37 12.40
CA CYS A 192 19.78 39.53 13.30
C CYS A 192 21.22 40.06 13.43
N LYS A 193 22.22 39.17 13.53
CA LYS A 193 23.63 39.56 13.59
C LYS A 193 24.11 40.22 12.31
N THR A 194 23.78 39.65 11.15
CA THR A 194 24.13 40.21 9.84
C THR A 194 23.50 41.59 9.67
N VAL A 195 22.18 41.71 9.89
CA VAL A 195 21.47 42.99 9.75
C VAL A 195 21.94 44.02 10.78
N SER A 196 22.22 43.62 12.04
CA SER A 196 22.80 44.52 13.04
C SER A 196 24.19 45.02 12.65
N ARG A 197 25.03 44.16 12.06
CA ARG A 197 26.37 44.55 11.59
C ARG A 197 26.27 45.55 10.44
N HIS A 198 25.49 45.25 9.41
CA HIS A 198 25.26 46.18 8.29
C HIS A 198 24.59 47.48 8.76
N GLY A 199 23.63 47.37 9.68
CA GLY A 199 22.97 48.51 10.31
C GLY A 199 23.91 49.42 11.08
N ARG A 200 24.88 48.86 11.83
CA ARG A 200 25.92 49.65 12.50
C ARG A 200 26.83 50.37 11.51
N ASN A 201 27.33 49.67 10.50
CA ASN A 201 28.14 50.29 9.44
C ASN A 201 27.37 51.43 8.75
N PHE A 202 26.09 51.20 8.44
CA PHE A 202 25.23 52.22 7.84
C PHE A 202 25.03 53.44 8.75
N VAL A 203 24.81 53.24 10.05
CA VAL A 203 24.72 54.33 11.03
C VAL A 203 26.03 55.11 11.11
N GLU A 204 27.17 54.40 11.14
CA GLU A 204 28.51 55.00 11.19
C GLU A 204 28.83 55.85 9.96
N ASP A 205 28.39 55.43 8.77
CA ASP A 205 28.62 56.13 7.51
C ASP A 205 27.60 57.25 7.25
N THR A 206 26.35 57.07 7.68
CA THR A 206 25.27 58.06 7.43
C THR A 206 25.35 59.23 8.39
N LEU A 207 25.70 59.00 9.67
CA LEU A 207 25.85 60.04 10.68
C LEU A 207 27.28 60.60 10.71
N GLN A 208 27.79 61.01 9.55
CA GLN A 208 29.05 61.74 9.40
C GLN A 208 28.77 63.18 8.95
N LEU A 209 29.59 64.12 9.43
CA LEU A 209 29.52 65.53 9.02
C LEU A 209 29.80 65.73 7.51
N SER A 210 30.42 64.76 6.85
CA SER A 210 30.63 64.74 5.40
C SER A 210 29.34 64.49 4.60
N ASN A 211 28.29 63.92 5.21
CA ASN A 211 27.02 63.57 4.57
C ASN A 211 25.94 64.66 4.70
N LEU A 212 26.34 65.94 4.66
CA LEU A 212 25.45 67.12 4.78
C LEU A 212 24.28 67.14 3.77
N ASN A 213 24.42 66.50 2.61
CA ASN A 213 23.35 66.43 1.61
C ASN A 213 22.13 65.63 2.09
N ASP A 214 22.33 64.54 2.84
CA ASP A 214 21.24 63.72 3.36
C ASP A 214 20.52 64.46 4.50
N ILE A 215 21.28 65.19 5.33
CA ILE A 215 20.75 66.05 6.40
C ILE A 215 19.93 67.22 5.82
N ARG A 216 20.42 67.88 4.76
CA ARG A 216 19.69 68.96 4.07
C ARG A 216 18.39 68.46 3.43
N THR A 217 18.39 67.23 2.92
CA THR A 217 17.20 66.61 2.30
C THR A 217 16.11 66.37 3.33
N ALA A 218 16.47 66.02 4.57
CA ALA A 218 15.55 65.81 5.70
C ALA A 218 14.64 67.02 5.99
N LEU A 219 15.15 68.24 5.75
CA LEU A 219 14.54 69.51 6.16
C LEU A 219 13.56 70.12 5.16
N SER A 220 13.41 69.52 3.98
CA SER A 220 12.43 69.98 3.01
C SER A 220 11.00 69.60 3.45
N ARG A 221 9.97 70.29 2.93
CA ARG A 221 8.55 70.09 3.30
C ARG A 221 8.05 68.63 3.16
N ASN A 222 8.68 67.83 2.29
CA ASN A 222 8.48 66.37 2.12
C ASN A 222 9.78 65.57 2.35
N GLY A 223 10.74 66.18 3.03
CA GLY A 223 12.13 65.74 3.14
C GLY A 223 12.31 64.47 3.93
N LYS A 224 11.51 64.30 4.99
CA LYS A 224 11.52 63.09 5.81
C LYS A 224 11.18 61.84 4.98
N VAL A 225 10.09 61.87 4.21
CA VAL A 225 9.67 60.73 3.38
C VAL A 225 10.68 60.46 2.26
N LYS A 226 11.17 61.50 1.58
CA LYS A 226 12.19 61.35 0.53
C LYS A 226 13.52 60.83 1.07
N LEU A 227 13.93 61.29 2.25
CA LEU A 227 15.15 60.84 2.90
C LEU A 227 15.00 59.39 3.37
N GLU A 228 13.87 59.04 3.97
CA GLU A 228 13.57 57.67 4.39
C GLU A 228 13.61 56.69 3.21
N GLU A 229 13.00 57.07 2.07
CA GLU A 229 13.05 56.27 0.83
C GLU A 229 14.48 56.16 0.26
N LYS A 230 15.25 57.25 0.30
CA LYS A 230 16.65 57.28 -0.17
C LYS A 230 17.56 56.43 0.73
N LEU A 231 17.42 56.56 2.05
CA LEU A 231 18.17 55.78 3.03
C LEU A 231 17.78 54.30 2.96
N LYS A 232 16.50 54.00 2.70
CA LYS A 232 16.01 52.64 2.42
C LYS A 232 16.69 52.06 1.20
N GLN A 233 16.71 52.78 0.07
CA GLN A 233 17.39 52.31 -1.14
C GLN A 233 18.89 52.11 -0.91
N ARG A 234 19.60 53.06 -0.28
CA ARG A 234 21.03 52.91 0.03
C ARG A 234 21.29 51.71 0.94
N PHE A 235 20.49 51.52 1.99
CA PHE A 235 20.68 50.40 2.89
C PHE A 235 20.41 49.04 2.21
N VAL A 236 19.39 48.94 1.36
CA VAL A 236 19.09 47.72 0.60
C VAL A 236 20.15 47.43 -0.46
N ASP A 237 20.55 48.45 -1.21
CA ASP A 237 21.36 48.29 -2.43
C ASP A 237 22.87 48.30 -2.13
N GLU A 238 23.35 49.19 -1.24
CA GLU A 238 24.77 49.37 -0.95
C GLU A 238 25.24 48.46 0.21
N TYR A 239 24.43 48.31 1.26
CA TYR A 239 24.84 47.61 2.49
C TYR A 239 24.37 46.16 2.55
N LEU A 240 23.07 45.91 2.34
CA LEU A 240 22.53 44.55 2.35
C LEU A 240 22.71 43.85 1.00
N GLN A 241 22.94 44.59 -0.07
CA GLN A 241 23.17 44.10 -1.44
C GLN A 241 22.10 43.12 -1.92
N LEU A 242 20.83 43.31 -1.50
CA LEU A 242 19.76 42.33 -1.78
C LEU A 242 19.40 42.23 -3.26
N ARG A 243 19.74 43.24 -4.07
CA ARG A 243 19.52 43.22 -5.53
C ARG A 243 20.56 42.42 -6.31
N GLN A 244 21.72 42.13 -5.73
CA GLN A 244 22.73 41.30 -6.37
C GLN A 244 22.37 39.83 -6.13
N LYS A 245 22.07 39.07 -7.18
CA LYS A 245 21.76 37.63 -7.06
C LYS A 245 22.95 36.77 -7.53
N PRO A 246 23.34 35.73 -6.78
CA PRO A 246 22.85 35.35 -5.45
C PRO A 246 23.37 36.31 -4.35
N ASN A 247 22.53 36.62 -3.36
CA ASN A 247 22.94 37.35 -2.15
C ASN A 247 23.05 36.41 -0.94
N TRP A 248 23.55 36.93 0.17
CA TRP A 248 23.66 36.22 1.45
C TRP A 248 22.31 35.70 1.99
N MET A 249 21.18 36.31 1.62
CA MET A 249 19.84 35.85 2.02
C MET A 249 19.42 34.63 1.20
N ASP A 250 19.72 34.60 -0.10
CA ASP A 250 19.47 33.46 -0.98
C ASP A 250 20.28 32.24 -0.52
N GLU A 251 21.55 32.44 -0.14
CA GLU A 251 22.40 31.39 0.43
C GLU A 251 21.85 30.89 1.77
N LEU A 252 21.49 31.79 2.70
CA LEU A 252 20.87 31.40 3.96
C LEU A 252 19.55 30.64 3.79
N ALA A 253 18.74 31.03 2.81
CA ALA A 253 17.49 30.35 2.50
C ALA A 253 17.74 28.92 2.00
N ARG A 254 18.70 28.75 1.09
CA ARG A 254 19.09 27.43 0.57
C ARG A 254 19.63 26.53 1.67
N ASP A 255 20.60 27.01 2.45
CA ASP A 255 21.18 26.28 3.57
C ASP A 255 20.10 25.83 4.57
N TYR A 256 19.18 26.73 4.93
CA TYR A 256 18.12 26.42 5.87
C TYR A 256 17.16 25.38 5.31
N ALA A 257 16.81 25.47 4.03
CA ALA A 257 15.95 24.48 3.39
C ALA A 257 16.59 23.09 3.36
N GLU A 258 17.88 23.00 3.05
CA GLU A 258 18.65 21.76 3.09
C GLU A 258 18.71 21.17 4.51
N GLU A 259 19.01 22.00 5.52
CA GLU A 259 19.04 21.57 6.93
C GLU A 259 17.67 21.06 7.41
N VAL A 260 16.59 21.76 7.07
CA VAL A 260 15.22 21.33 7.39
C VAL A 260 14.92 20.00 6.70
N GLN A 261 15.29 19.83 5.42
CA GLN A 261 15.10 18.58 4.70
C GLN A 261 15.86 17.41 5.34
N HIS A 262 17.10 17.64 5.79
CA HIS A 262 17.91 16.65 6.50
C HIS A 262 17.32 16.24 7.86
N VAL A 263 16.48 17.07 8.48
CA VAL A 263 15.76 16.73 9.70
C VAL A 263 14.44 16.02 9.40
N VAL A 264 13.65 16.56 8.48
CA VAL A 264 12.28 16.10 8.18
C VAL A 264 12.31 14.71 7.52
N ALA A 265 13.10 14.55 6.45
CA ALA A 265 13.04 13.33 5.64
C ALA A 265 13.40 12.04 6.41
N PRO A 266 14.46 11.98 7.24
CA PRO A 266 14.80 10.76 7.97
C PRO A 266 13.75 10.35 8.99
N LEU A 267 13.13 11.30 9.69
CA LEU A 267 12.12 11.01 10.71
C LEU A 267 10.87 10.38 10.09
N TRP A 268 10.38 10.92 8.97
CA TRP A 268 9.27 10.33 8.23
C TRP A 268 9.62 9.00 7.57
N ARG A 269 10.85 8.84 7.05
CA ARG A 269 11.31 7.55 6.50
C ARG A 269 11.32 6.44 7.55
N GLN A 270 11.72 6.71 8.79
CA GLN A 270 11.71 5.70 9.85
C GLN A 270 10.30 5.15 10.13
N LEU A 271 9.27 5.98 9.95
CA LEU A 271 7.87 5.56 10.08
C LEU A 271 7.45 4.64 8.93
N LEU A 272 7.96 4.87 7.71
CA LEU A 272 7.62 4.12 6.50
C LEU A 272 8.45 2.83 6.30
N VAL A 273 9.73 2.81 6.71
CA VAL A 273 10.69 1.72 6.44
C VAL A 273 10.40 0.42 7.22
N LYS A 274 9.44 0.41 8.16
CA LYS A 274 8.99 -0.83 8.84
C LYS A 274 8.14 -1.76 7.95
N GLN A 275 8.37 -1.79 6.64
CA GLN A 275 7.83 -2.78 5.72
C GLN A 275 8.95 -3.77 5.29
N PRO A 276 8.75 -5.09 5.41
CA PRO A 276 9.38 -6.06 4.55
C PRO A 276 8.43 -6.32 3.38
N VAL A 277 8.32 -5.39 2.43
CA VAL A 277 7.56 -5.62 1.20
C VAL A 277 8.46 -5.22 0.04
N ALA A 278 8.53 -6.17 -0.90
CA ALA A 278 9.26 -6.19 -2.15
C ALA A 278 9.70 -4.82 -2.67
N GLN A 279 10.93 -4.80 -3.17
CA GLN A 279 11.48 -3.86 -4.15
C GLN A 279 10.39 -3.39 -5.12
N SER A 280 9.67 -2.35 -4.71
CA SER A 280 8.91 -1.53 -5.59
C SER A 280 9.78 -0.31 -5.75
N ASP A 281 10.28 -0.12 -6.97
CA ASP A 281 10.87 1.13 -7.45
C ASP A 281 9.87 2.31 -7.41
N ALA A 282 8.80 2.21 -6.63
CA ALA A 282 8.07 3.35 -6.13
C ALA A 282 9.06 4.15 -5.28
N ALA A 283 9.56 5.22 -5.87
CA ALA A 283 10.25 6.29 -5.18
C ALA A 283 9.70 6.40 -3.76
N GLY A 284 10.55 6.12 -2.77
CA GLY A 284 10.22 6.53 -1.40
C GLY A 284 9.98 8.05 -1.37
N PRO A 285 9.95 8.70 -0.20
CA PRO A 285 10.21 10.12 -0.14
C PRO A 285 11.69 10.39 -0.50
N GLN A 286 12.08 10.05 -1.73
CA GLN A 286 13.30 10.40 -2.42
C GLN A 286 12.96 11.70 -3.13
N ALA A 287 13.50 12.79 -2.61
CA ALA A 287 13.52 14.06 -3.30
C ALA A 287 12.16 14.56 -3.81
N ALA A 288 11.10 14.48 -3.00
CA ALA A 288 10.21 15.63 -2.96
C ALA A 288 11.13 16.78 -2.53
N THR A 289 11.62 17.56 -3.50
CA THR A 289 12.18 18.87 -3.23
C THR A 289 11.18 19.53 -2.32
N LEU A 290 11.53 19.67 -1.05
CA LEU A 290 10.77 20.45 -0.10
C LEU A 290 10.85 21.87 -0.66
N GLU A 291 9.93 22.20 -1.56
CA GLU A 291 9.68 23.56 -1.96
C GLU A 291 9.07 24.19 -0.71
N ILE A 292 9.95 24.75 0.13
CA ILE A 292 9.56 25.55 1.27
C ILE A 292 9.00 26.86 0.70
N GLY A 293 7.77 26.79 0.22
CA GLY A 293 7.06 27.90 -0.40
C GLY A 293 7.05 29.08 0.56
N GLY A 294 7.42 30.26 0.04
CA GLY A 294 7.41 31.49 0.82
C GLY A 294 8.56 31.67 1.81
N LEU A 295 9.59 30.80 1.83
CA LEU A 295 10.79 31.01 2.66
C LEU A 295 11.49 32.34 2.32
N HIS A 296 11.65 32.61 1.02
CA HIS A 296 12.24 33.87 0.55
C HIS A 296 11.37 35.07 0.95
N ASP A 297 10.05 34.99 0.78
CA ASP A 297 9.13 36.06 1.18
C ASP A 297 9.12 36.29 2.70
N ALA A 298 9.19 35.21 3.49
CA ALA A 298 9.27 35.27 4.94
C ALA A 298 10.56 35.97 5.41
N LEU A 299 11.69 35.62 4.78
CA LEU A 299 12.99 36.25 5.01
C LEU A 299 13.01 37.72 4.58
N VAL A 300 12.46 38.04 3.41
CA VAL A 300 12.36 39.42 2.90
C VAL A 300 11.50 40.27 3.85
N LYS A 301 10.31 39.81 4.22
CA LYS A 301 9.45 40.54 5.17
C LYS A 301 10.11 40.70 6.55
N ALA A 302 10.88 39.71 7.00
CA ALA A 302 11.63 39.78 8.26
C ALA A 302 12.72 40.85 8.21
N VAL A 303 13.52 40.86 7.13
CA VAL A 303 14.58 41.85 6.93
C VAL A 303 14.01 43.25 6.74
N LEU A 304 12.90 43.40 6.00
CA LEU A 304 12.22 44.68 5.83
C LEU A 304 11.72 45.26 7.16
N SER A 305 11.17 44.42 8.07
CA SER A 305 10.75 44.88 9.40
C SER A 305 11.93 45.43 10.23
N VAL A 306 13.08 44.75 10.20
CA VAL A 306 14.28 45.24 10.89
C VAL A 306 14.79 46.53 10.24
N LEU A 307 14.74 46.60 8.93
CA LEU A 307 15.17 47.75 8.14
C LEU A 307 14.35 49.01 8.45
N GLU A 308 13.02 48.91 8.48
CA GLU A 308 12.13 50.03 8.82
C GLU A 308 12.44 50.60 10.21
N ARG A 309 12.74 49.74 11.18
CA ARG A 309 13.13 50.17 12.53
C ARG A 309 14.49 50.86 12.58
N ILE A 310 15.47 50.34 11.82
CA ILE A 310 16.79 50.97 11.70
C ILE A 310 16.66 52.37 11.11
N LEU A 311 15.90 52.53 10.02
CA LEU A 311 15.67 53.81 9.37
C LEU A 311 14.96 54.81 10.28
N GLY A 312 13.95 54.35 11.04
CA GLY A 312 13.28 55.18 12.04
C GLY A 312 14.26 55.74 13.08
N ILE A 313 15.19 54.93 13.57
CA ILE A 313 16.22 55.37 14.54
C ILE A 313 17.17 56.38 13.91
N VAL A 314 17.68 56.10 12.70
CA VAL A 314 18.61 57.00 11.99
C VAL A 314 17.94 58.34 11.67
N GLY A 315 16.70 58.32 11.19
CA GLY A 315 15.94 59.54 10.89
C GLY A 315 15.70 60.41 12.13
N VAL A 316 15.36 59.80 13.27
CA VAL A 316 15.21 60.52 14.54
C VAL A 316 16.55 61.07 15.03
N ALA A 317 17.64 60.30 14.93
CA ALA A 317 18.97 60.74 15.33
C ALA A 317 19.47 61.92 14.48
N ALA A 318 19.26 61.86 13.15
CA ALA A 318 19.61 62.94 12.23
C ALA A 318 18.83 64.23 12.50
N LEU A 319 17.55 64.12 12.87
CA LEU A 319 16.72 65.27 13.29
C LEU A 319 17.23 65.88 14.60
N LEU A 320 17.53 65.06 15.61
CA LEU A 320 18.01 65.52 16.91
C LEU A 320 19.37 66.23 16.82
N ALA A 321 20.26 65.74 15.95
CA ALA A 321 21.55 66.38 15.68
C ALA A 321 21.43 67.80 15.09
N TRP A 322 20.24 68.19 14.59
CA TRP A 322 19.99 69.48 13.93
C TRP A 322 19.11 70.44 14.74
N ILE A 323 18.54 70.02 15.89
CA ILE A 323 17.79 70.93 16.76
C ILE A 323 18.76 71.92 17.40
N PRO A 324 18.64 73.23 17.14
CA PRO A 324 19.63 74.24 17.53
C PRO A 324 19.70 74.52 19.06
N GLY A 325 19.09 73.69 19.91
CA GLY A 325 19.09 73.84 21.36
C GLY A 325 20.36 73.33 22.06
N GLY A 326 21.12 72.42 21.45
CA GLY A 326 22.43 72.00 21.95
C GLY A 326 23.57 72.95 21.55
N GLN A 327 23.41 73.66 20.43
CA GLN A 327 24.43 74.53 19.86
C GLN A 327 24.51 75.91 20.52
N VAL A 328 23.48 76.35 21.25
CA VAL A 328 23.51 77.63 21.99
C VAL A 328 24.38 77.54 23.25
N VAL A 329 24.53 76.34 23.84
CA VAL A 329 25.46 76.12 24.96
C VAL A 329 26.91 76.01 24.47
N ASP A 330 27.14 75.47 23.27
CA ASP A 330 28.48 75.38 22.65
C ASP A 330 28.89 76.65 21.90
N ALA A 331 27.97 77.57 21.60
CA ALA A 331 28.28 78.81 20.89
C ALA A 331 29.21 79.75 21.68
N ILE A 332 29.14 79.71 23.01
CA ILE A 332 30.06 80.44 23.90
C ILE A 332 31.44 79.75 23.97
N GLY A 333 31.52 78.49 23.52
CA GLY A 333 32.75 77.72 23.38
C GLY A 333 33.45 77.83 22.02
N ILE A 334 32.91 78.53 21.02
CA ILE A 334 33.36 78.50 19.60
C ILE A 334 34.85 78.85 19.39
N VAL A 335 35.48 79.59 20.30
CA VAL A 335 36.94 79.87 20.23
C VAL A 335 37.78 78.77 20.90
N GLY A 336 37.26 78.07 21.92
CA GLY A 336 37.90 76.90 22.53
C GLY A 336 37.62 75.57 21.79
N LEU A 337 36.50 75.49 21.07
CA LEU A 337 36.01 74.31 20.35
C LEU A 337 36.68 74.10 18.99
N LEU A 338 37.34 75.10 18.40
CA LEU A 338 38.15 74.90 17.18
C LEU A 338 39.39 74.02 17.44
N ILE A 339 39.83 73.90 18.71
CA ILE A 339 40.91 73.00 19.12
C ILE A 339 40.36 71.61 19.49
N VAL A 340 39.11 71.53 19.98
CA VAL A 340 38.45 70.26 20.37
C VAL A 340 37.75 69.58 19.18
N SER A 341 37.32 70.33 18.16
CA SER A 341 36.78 69.77 16.90
C SER A 341 37.83 69.04 16.07
N ALA A 342 39.12 69.23 16.36
CA ALA A 342 40.21 68.41 15.85
C ALA A 342 40.40 67.09 16.62
N VAL A 343 39.77 66.90 17.79
CA VAL A 343 40.03 65.79 18.72
C VAL A 343 38.80 64.93 19.03
N SER A 344 37.57 65.43 18.88
CA SER A 344 36.36 64.64 19.16
C SER A 344 35.19 64.97 18.23
N ASP A 345 34.75 63.98 17.47
CA ASP A 345 33.60 64.06 16.57
C ASP A 345 32.30 64.31 17.39
N PRO A 346 31.60 65.45 17.18
CA PRO A 346 30.43 65.83 17.97
C PRO A 346 29.25 64.85 17.82
N LEU A 347 29.24 64.03 16.76
CA LEU A 347 28.22 63.01 16.53
C LEU A 347 28.59 61.64 17.13
N ALA A 348 29.77 61.48 17.74
CA ALA A 348 30.24 60.20 18.25
C ALA A 348 29.31 59.60 19.32
N GLY A 349 28.76 60.42 20.22
CA GLY A 349 27.81 59.98 21.25
C GLY A 349 26.48 59.50 20.68
N ASP A 350 25.98 60.17 19.64
CA ASP A 350 24.71 59.83 19.00
C ASP A 350 24.87 58.64 18.05
N ARG A 351 26.00 58.52 17.36
CA ARG A 351 26.37 57.32 16.59
C ARG A 351 26.41 56.08 17.46
N ARG A 352 27.08 56.15 18.62
CA ARG A 352 27.14 55.01 19.57
C ARG A 352 25.74 54.63 20.06
N ARG A 353 24.92 55.62 20.44
CA ARG A 353 23.54 55.37 20.90
C ARG A 353 22.64 54.80 19.79
N ALA A 354 22.73 55.31 18.57
CA ALA A 354 21.99 54.79 17.43
C ALA A 354 22.43 53.36 17.06
N SER A 355 23.75 53.10 17.04
CA SER A 355 24.32 51.78 16.78
C SER A 355 23.88 50.73 17.79
N GLU A 356 23.88 51.07 19.09
CA GLU A 356 23.42 50.15 20.13
C GLU A 356 21.90 49.93 20.05
N ARG A 357 21.11 50.96 19.74
CA ARG A 357 19.67 50.82 19.49
C ARG A 357 19.36 49.93 18.28
N VAL A 358 20.14 50.03 17.21
CA VAL A 358 20.04 49.13 16.05
C VAL A 358 20.30 47.69 16.46
N ARG A 359 21.34 47.44 17.27
CA ARG A 359 21.60 46.08 17.80
C ARG A 359 20.42 45.56 18.60
N LEU A 360 19.94 46.34 19.58
CA LEU A 360 18.83 45.94 20.44
C LEU A 360 17.53 45.71 19.67
N GLN A 361 17.22 46.53 18.65
CA GLN A 361 16.02 46.34 17.83
C GLN A 361 16.13 45.12 16.91
N ALA A 362 17.31 44.86 16.33
CA ALA A 362 17.53 43.65 15.54
C ALA A 362 17.40 42.40 16.41
N GLU A 363 17.97 42.40 17.62
CA GLU A 363 17.85 41.30 18.59
C GLU A 363 16.39 41.11 19.06
N ALA A 364 15.65 42.20 19.31
CA ALA A 364 14.24 42.14 19.69
C ALA A 364 13.33 41.52 18.61
N GLN A 365 13.77 41.50 17.36
CA GLN A 365 13.05 40.87 16.24
C GLN A 365 13.35 39.38 16.07
N GLN A 366 14.33 38.83 16.81
CA GLN A 366 14.73 37.43 16.68
C GLN A 366 13.55 36.45 16.80
N TYR A 367 12.65 36.66 17.77
CA TYR A 367 11.49 35.78 17.97
C TYR A 367 10.52 35.81 16.78
N GLU A 368 10.30 36.97 16.19
CA GLU A 368 9.40 37.12 15.04
C GLU A 368 9.98 36.44 13.80
N ILE A 369 11.28 36.64 13.56
CA ILE A 369 12.01 35.97 12.47
C ILE A 369 12.00 34.44 12.67
N GLN A 370 12.26 33.99 13.90
CA GLN A 370 12.19 32.57 14.25
C GLN A 370 10.82 31.96 13.95
N ASN A 371 9.73 32.64 14.34
CA ASN A 371 8.38 32.12 14.10
C ASN A 371 8.07 32.01 12.60
N ARG A 372 8.45 33.01 11.80
CA ARG A 372 8.26 32.96 10.34
C ARG A 372 9.07 31.85 9.68
N LEU A 373 10.32 31.64 10.12
CA LEU A 373 11.17 30.54 9.64
C LEU A 373 10.63 29.17 10.06
N LEU A 374 10.07 29.06 11.28
CA LEU A 374 9.41 27.85 11.76
C LEU A 374 8.17 27.55 10.94
N GLU A 375 7.29 28.54 10.70
CA GLU A 375 6.10 28.39 9.87
C GLU A 375 6.46 27.94 8.45
N ALA A 376 7.44 28.58 7.82
CA ALA A 376 7.93 28.17 6.51
C ALA A 376 8.45 26.72 6.53
N GLY A 377 9.34 26.38 7.46
CA GLY A 377 9.88 25.02 7.59
C GLY A 377 8.81 23.95 7.85
N MET A 378 7.77 24.29 8.61
CA MET A 378 6.64 23.39 8.90
C MET A 378 5.66 23.26 7.73
N ALA A 379 5.53 24.26 6.87
CA ALA A 379 4.67 24.16 5.68
C ALA A 379 5.10 22.98 4.77
N GLY A 380 6.41 22.78 4.62
CA GLY A 380 6.94 21.61 3.91
C GLY A 380 6.68 20.28 4.65
N ASN A 381 6.76 20.28 5.98
CA ASN A 381 6.41 19.11 6.79
C ASN A 381 4.93 18.71 6.65
N ASP A 382 4.02 19.67 6.61
CA ASP A 382 2.57 19.41 6.52
C ASP A 382 2.18 18.70 5.21
N VAL A 383 2.93 18.92 4.12
CA VAL A 383 2.76 18.20 2.85
C VAL A 383 3.13 16.72 3.02
N ILE A 384 4.30 16.46 3.62
CA ILE A 384 4.79 15.11 3.86
C ILE A 384 3.89 14.37 4.86
N GLU A 385 3.43 15.05 5.92
CA GLU A 385 2.50 14.47 6.89
C GLU A 385 1.21 13.98 6.22
N LYS A 386 0.61 14.79 5.33
CA LYS A 386 -0.62 14.43 4.61
C LYS A 386 -0.41 13.18 3.76
N GLU A 387 0.72 13.09 3.07
CA GLU A 387 1.04 11.96 2.20
C GLU A 387 1.28 10.68 3.03
N VAL A 388 2.05 10.76 4.11
CA VAL A 388 2.28 9.65 5.03
C VAL A 388 0.98 9.19 5.69
N ARG A 389 0.13 10.13 6.12
CA ARG A 389 -1.19 9.82 6.71
C ARG A 389 -2.10 9.10 5.71
N SER A 390 -2.06 9.48 4.44
CA SER A 390 -2.80 8.80 3.37
C SER A 390 -2.33 7.35 3.19
N VAL A 391 -1.02 7.14 3.10
CA VAL A 391 -0.43 5.79 2.95
C VAL A 391 -0.78 4.90 4.14
N LEU A 392 -0.57 5.38 5.37
CA LEU A 392 -0.90 4.64 6.59
C LEU A 392 -2.41 4.42 6.77
N GLY A 393 -3.24 5.37 6.31
CA GLY A 393 -4.69 5.23 6.29
C GLY A 393 -5.15 4.07 5.39
N LEU A 394 -4.57 3.95 4.19
CA LEU A 394 -4.84 2.83 3.28
C LEU A 394 -4.42 1.47 3.88
N GLU A 395 -3.27 1.42 4.58
CA GLU A 395 -2.84 0.21 5.30
C GLU A 395 -3.84 -0.16 6.40
N HIS A 396 -4.26 0.82 7.19
CA HIS A 396 -5.24 0.64 8.25
C HIS A 396 -6.58 0.11 7.71
N GLU A 397 -7.09 0.71 6.64
CA GLU A 397 -8.33 0.27 5.99
C GLU A 397 -8.22 -1.16 5.44
N ARG A 398 -7.08 -1.52 4.83
CA ARG A 398 -6.82 -2.88 4.34
C ARG A 398 -6.82 -3.88 5.49
N ALA A 399 -6.13 -3.58 6.59
CA ALA A 399 -6.09 -4.46 7.76
C ALA A 399 -7.49 -4.66 8.37
N VAL A 400 -8.27 -3.58 8.54
CA VAL A 400 -9.66 -3.65 9.03
C VAL A 400 -10.54 -4.48 8.09
N ARG A 401 -10.42 -4.29 6.78
CA ARG A 401 -11.17 -5.04 5.77
C ARG A 401 -10.83 -6.54 5.80
N ASN A 402 -9.55 -6.89 5.95
CA ASN A 402 -9.10 -8.28 6.03
C ASN A 402 -9.66 -8.97 7.29
N VAL A 403 -9.59 -8.31 8.45
CA VAL A 403 -10.19 -8.84 9.69
C VAL A 403 -11.71 -9.03 9.53
N LYS A 404 -12.41 -8.08 8.91
CA LYS A 404 -13.86 -8.21 8.65
C LYS A 404 -14.17 -9.38 7.72
N LYS A 405 -13.42 -9.54 6.62
CA LYS A 405 -13.57 -10.65 5.68
C LYS A 405 -13.30 -12.01 6.33
N LEU A 406 -12.25 -12.11 7.16
CA LEU A 406 -11.95 -13.34 7.90
C LEU A 406 -13.08 -13.74 8.84
N ARG A 407 -13.67 -12.77 9.55
CA ARG A 407 -14.84 -13.03 10.41
C ARG A 407 -16.04 -13.52 9.61
N GLN A 408 -16.30 -12.93 8.45
CA GLN A 408 -17.39 -13.35 7.57
C GLN A 408 -17.16 -14.78 7.05
N LEU A 409 -15.98 -15.07 6.48
CA LEU A 409 -15.65 -16.39 5.96
C LEU A 409 -15.74 -17.48 7.04
N ARG A 410 -15.36 -17.14 8.28
CA ARG A 410 -15.49 -18.05 9.41
C ARG A 410 -16.95 -18.33 9.77
N GLN A 411 -17.81 -17.31 9.71
CA GLN A 411 -19.24 -17.45 9.94
C GLN A 411 -19.88 -18.32 8.85
N ASP A 412 -19.59 -18.03 7.59
CA ASP A 412 -20.09 -18.81 6.44
C ASP A 412 -19.64 -20.28 6.53
N ALA A 413 -18.38 -20.52 6.94
CA ALA A 413 -17.87 -21.87 7.17
C ALA A 413 -18.63 -22.58 8.31
N LEU A 414 -18.91 -21.91 9.43
CA LEU A 414 -19.71 -22.51 10.51
C LEU A 414 -21.12 -22.89 10.05
N GLU A 415 -21.76 -22.06 9.24
CA GLU A 415 -23.09 -22.33 8.68
C GLU A 415 -23.06 -23.53 7.73
N CYS A 416 -22.04 -23.64 6.87
CA CYS A 416 -21.84 -24.82 6.02
C CYS A 416 -21.60 -26.10 6.84
N ALA A 417 -20.82 -26.03 7.91
CA ALA A 417 -20.55 -27.18 8.79
C ALA A 417 -21.84 -27.67 9.47
N GLU A 418 -22.67 -26.76 9.97
CA GLU A 418 -23.95 -27.13 10.59
C GLU A 418 -24.93 -27.70 9.55
N GLY A 419 -24.98 -27.12 8.34
CA GLY A 419 -25.80 -27.67 7.25
C GLY A 419 -25.38 -29.09 6.83
N ALA A 420 -24.07 -29.36 6.80
CA ALA A 420 -23.54 -30.70 6.56
C ALA A 420 -23.95 -31.67 7.68
N ARG A 421 -23.84 -31.24 8.95
CA ARG A 421 -24.23 -32.04 10.12
C ARG A 421 -25.71 -32.41 10.11
N ILE A 422 -26.60 -31.44 9.84
CA ILE A 422 -28.04 -31.65 9.71
C ILE A 422 -28.34 -32.65 8.59
N SER A 423 -27.64 -32.53 7.45
CA SER A 423 -27.83 -33.44 6.31
C SER A 423 -27.41 -34.88 6.64
N VAL A 424 -26.25 -35.06 7.31
CA VAL A 424 -25.79 -36.37 7.79
C VAL A 424 -26.82 -36.99 8.74
N GLN A 425 -27.31 -36.20 9.71
CA GLN A 425 -28.32 -36.67 10.66
C GLN A 425 -29.63 -37.09 9.98
N ALA A 426 -30.09 -36.32 8.99
CA ALA A 426 -31.27 -36.66 8.20
C ALA A 426 -31.09 -37.98 7.42
N PHE A 427 -29.90 -38.21 6.82
CA PHE A 427 -29.62 -39.48 6.15
C PHE A 427 -29.59 -40.67 7.13
N ASP A 428 -29.01 -40.48 8.31
CA ASP A 428 -28.95 -41.51 9.36
C ASP A 428 -30.35 -41.83 9.93
N ASP A 429 -31.22 -40.83 10.06
CA ASP A 429 -32.61 -40.99 10.49
C ASP A 429 -33.44 -41.76 9.45
N VAL A 430 -33.22 -41.50 8.16
CA VAL A 430 -33.84 -42.26 7.06
C VAL A 430 -33.38 -43.73 7.06
N ILE A 431 -32.08 -43.98 7.29
CA ILE A 431 -31.57 -45.35 7.43
C ILE A 431 -32.20 -46.05 8.64
N ARG A 432 -32.33 -45.35 9.77
CA ARG A 432 -32.93 -45.91 10.99
C ARG A 432 -34.41 -46.22 10.85
N GLY A 433 -35.19 -45.35 10.21
CA GLY A 433 -36.63 -45.57 9.99
C GLY A 433 -36.96 -46.62 8.93
N ALA A 434 -36.02 -46.97 8.07
CA ALA A 434 -36.18 -48.04 7.08
C ALA A 434 -35.86 -49.45 7.64
N ARG A 435 -35.24 -49.53 8.82
CA ARG A 435 -35.02 -50.76 9.60
C ARG A 435 -36.17 -50.98 10.57
#